data_AF-A0A5F2HXS5-F1
#
_entry.id   AF-A0A5F2HXS5-F1
#
_cell.length_a   1.000
_cell.length_b   1.000
_cell.length_c   1.000
_cell.angle_alpha   90.00
_cell.angle_beta   90.00
_cell.angle_gamma   90.00
#
_symmetry.space_group_name_H-M   'P 1'
#
loop_
_entity.id
_entity.type
_entity.pdbx_description
1 polymer ?
#
loop_
_entity_poly.entity_id
_entity_poly.type
_entity_poly.pdbx_seq_one_letter_code
_entity_poly.pdbx_strand_id
1 'polypeptide(L)'
;AETVSGTLSLGDPDSPHVTNIQGATSSVVGGSAVTVQGTYGVLQIDQSGNYTYTLTKPFDTSPDANNGTNTETGKDVFTYTVTDAYGNTSTSTISINIIDDVPTAP
;
A
#
# COMPACT_ATOMS: atom_id res chain seq x y z
N ALA A 1 8.61 -2.94 12.71
CA ALA A 1 7.90 -2.96 11.42
C ALA A 1 7.83 -1.52 10.95
N GLU A 2 8.36 -1.23 9.77
CA GLU A 2 8.28 0.10 9.19
C GLU A 2 6.86 0.35 8.70
N THR A 3 6.33 1.53 8.99
CA THR A 3 4.96 1.90 8.60
C THR A 3 4.98 3.20 7.84
N VAL A 4 4.33 3.23 6.68
CA VAL A 4 4.03 4.47 5.96
C VAL A 4 2.54 4.70 5.94
N SER A 5 2.12 5.91 6.26
CA SER A 5 0.72 6.30 6.25
C SER A 5 0.52 7.47 5.30
N GLY A 6 -0.64 7.53 4.68
CA GLY A 6 -1.03 8.64 3.83
C GLY A 6 -2.53 8.69 3.62
N THR A 7 -2.95 9.60 2.76
CA THR A 7 -4.35 9.71 2.36
C THR A 7 -4.47 9.46 0.87
N LEU A 8 -5.41 8.60 0.52
CA LEU A 8 -5.89 8.44 -0.84
C LEU A 8 -7.07 9.39 -1.00
N SER A 9 -7.01 10.24 -2.02
CA SER A 9 -8.19 10.98 -2.44
C SER A 9 -9.10 10.00 -3.18
N LEU A 10 -9.98 9.33 -2.44
CA LEU A 10 -11.11 8.62 -3.01
C LEU A 10 -12.00 9.72 -3.57
N GLY A 11 -11.95 9.95 -4.89
CA GLY A 11 -12.51 11.16 -5.53
C GLY A 11 -14.03 11.33 -5.44
N ASP A 12 -14.71 10.60 -4.56
CA ASP A 12 -16.17 10.58 -4.43
C ASP A 12 -16.62 10.70 -2.96
N PRO A 13 -17.45 11.71 -2.62
CA PRO A 13 -17.99 11.92 -1.27
C PRO A 13 -19.17 11.01 -0.89
N ASP A 14 -19.81 10.30 -1.83
CA ASP A 14 -21.10 9.61 -1.66
C ASP A 14 -20.97 8.11 -1.30
N SER A 15 -20.01 7.78 -0.43
CA SER A 15 -19.63 6.42 0.01
C SER A 15 -18.76 5.66 -1.01
N PRO A 16 -17.45 5.96 -1.09
CA PRO A 16 -16.55 5.27 -1.99
C PRO A 16 -16.42 3.78 -1.60
N HIS A 17 -16.74 2.90 -2.55
CA HIS A 17 -16.46 1.48 -2.44
C HIS A 17 -15.29 1.14 -3.36
N VAL A 18 -14.17 0.68 -2.80
CA VAL A 18 -13.12 0.03 -3.60
C VAL A 18 -13.76 -1.21 -4.22
N THR A 19 -13.78 -1.33 -5.54
CA THR A 19 -14.35 -2.47 -6.26
C THR A 19 -13.28 -3.39 -6.81
N ASN A 20 -12.08 -2.85 -7.08
CA ASN A 20 -10.99 -3.60 -7.65
C ASN A 20 -9.64 -3.12 -7.13
N ILE A 21 -8.71 -4.06 -6.95
CA ILE A 21 -7.34 -3.79 -6.51
C ILE A 21 -6.41 -4.65 -7.35
N GLN A 22 -5.49 -4.00 -8.07
CA GLN A 22 -4.44 -4.65 -8.84
C GLN A 22 -3.08 -4.51 -8.14
N GLY A 23 -2.19 -5.48 -8.32
CA GLY A 23 -0.89 -5.53 -7.66
C GLY A 23 -0.90 -6.16 -6.26
N ALA A 24 -2.08 -6.59 -5.79
CA ALA A 24 -2.24 -7.31 -4.53
C ALA A 24 -2.00 -8.82 -4.73
N THR A 25 -1.36 -9.46 -3.75
CA THR A 25 -1.33 -10.93 -3.65
C THR A 25 -2.65 -11.48 -3.10
N SER A 26 -3.35 -10.69 -2.28
CA SER A 26 -4.71 -10.95 -1.80
C SER A 26 -5.36 -9.63 -1.39
N SER A 27 -6.66 -9.50 -1.60
CA SER A 27 -7.44 -8.34 -1.16
C SER A 27 -8.73 -8.76 -0.48
N VAL A 28 -9.09 -8.06 0.60
CA VAL A 28 -10.40 -8.17 1.25
C VAL A 28 -11.11 -6.85 1.09
N VAL A 29 -12.17 -6.88 0.30
CA VAL A 29 -12.95 -5.73 -0.13
C VAL A 29 -14.38 -5.93 0.36
N GLY A 30 -14.94 -4.95 1.10
CA GLY A 30 -16.33 -5.01 1.59
C GLY A 30 -16.54 -4.84 3.10
N GLY A 31 -15.50 -4.50 3.88
CA GLY A 31 -15.62 -4.12 5.30
C GLY A 31 -15.52 -2.61 5.53
N SER A 32 -15.49 -2.17 6.81
CA SER A 32 -15.20 -0.78 7.21
C SER A 32 -13.78 -0.31 6.82
N ALA A 33 -12.90 -1.26 6.50
CA ALA A 33 -11.58 -1.02 5.94
C ALA A 33 -11.28 -2.07 4.87
N VAL A 34 -10.54 -1.64 3.85
CA VAL A 34 -10.01 -2.50 2.79
C VAL A 34 -8.61 -2.94 3.22
N THR A 35 -8.38 -4.25 3.25
CA THR A 35 -7.04 -4.80 3.54
C THR A 35 -6.48 -5.43 2.29
N VAL A 36 -5.25 -5.05 1.94
CA VAL A 36 -4.52 -5.47 0.75
C VAL A 36 -3.20 -6.05 1.19
N GLN A 37 -2.95 -7.30 0.83
CA GLN A 37 -1.66 -7.93 1.04
C GLN A 37 -0.81 -7.72 -0.19
N GLY A 38 0.34 -7.07 0.01
CA GLY A 38 1.41 -6.92 -0.97
C GLY A 38 2.38 -8.10 -0.96
N THR A 39 3.50 -7.90 -1.62
CA THR A 39 4.61 -8.86 -1.63
C THR A 39 5.43 -8.76 -0.34
N TYR A 40 5.66 -7.52 0.12
CA TYR A 40 6.55 -7.20 1.23
C TYR A 40 5.81 -6.69 2.48
N GLY A 41 4.54 -6.31 2.35
CA GLY A 41 3.78 -5.76 3.45
C GLY A 41 2.28 -5.83 3.25
N VAL A 42 1.56 -5.17 4.14
CA VAL A 42 0.10 -5.12 4.17
C VAL A 42 -0.33 -3.66 4.16
N LEU A 43 -1.17 -3.30 3.19
CA LEU A 43 -1.86 -2.01 3.17
C LEU A 43 -3.26 -2.17 3.75
N GLN A 44 -3.63 -1.28 4.66
CA GLN A 44 -5.01 -1.07 5.09
C GLN A 44 -5.46 0.31 4.66
N ILE A 45 -6.68 0.42 4.14
CA ILE A 45 -7.30 1.68 3.73
C ILE A 45 -8.66 1.78 4.44
N ASP A 46 -8.94 2.89 5.11
CA ASP A 46 -10.25 3.16 5.69
C ASP A 46 -11.22 3.79 4.67
N GLN A 47 -12.50 3.92 5.04
CA GLN A 47 -13.52 4.54 4.20
C GLN A 47 -13.29 6.04 3.96
N SER A 48 -12.50 6.70 4.80
CA SER A 48 -12.12 8.10 4.63
C SER A 48 -10.91 8.27 3.69
N GLY A 49 -10.36 7.17 3.16
CA GLY A 49 -9.19 7.16 2.30
C GLY A 49 -7.86 7.22 3.04
N ASN A 50 -7.84 7.24 4.38
CA ASN A 50 -6.57 7.11 5.10
C ASN A 50 -6.06 5.69 4.93
N TYR A 51 -4.81 5.57 4.51
CA TYR A 51 -4.16 4.28 4.38
C TYR A 51 -2.95 4.18 5.30
N THR A 52 -2.70 2.96 5.77
CA THR A 52 -1.51 2.57 6.50
C THR A 52 -0.92 1.34 5.84
N TYR A 53 0.32 1.44 5.39
CA TYR A 53 1.10 0.33 4.92
C TYR A 53 2.07 -0.11 6.01
N THR A 54 2.04 -1.38 6.35
CA THR A 54 2.96 -2.01 7.30
C THR A 54 3.87 -2.98 6.56
N LEU A 55 5.17 -2.72 6.57
CA LEU A 55 6.16 -3.64 6.05
C LEU A 55 6.26 -4.86 6.98
N THR A 56 5.98 -6.05 6.45
CA THR A 56 5.99 -7.31 7.22
C THR A 56 7.18 -8.19 6.85
N LYS A 57 7.80 -7.94 5.70
CA LYS A 57 9.03 -8.61 5.25
C LYS A 57 10.10 -7.56 4.96
N PRO A 58 11.32 -7.73 5.49
CA PRO A 58 12.43 -6.89 5.08
C PRO A 58 12.72 -7.11 3.60
N PHE A 59 13.07 -6.03 2.89
CA PHE A 59 13.72 -6.13 1.59
C PHE A 59 15.22 -6.24 1.86
N ASP A 60 15.72 -7.47 2.01
CA ASP A 60 17.15 -7.72 2.20
C ASP A 60 17.76 -8.15 0.86
N THR A 61 18.59 -7.30 0.27
CA THR A 61 19.45 -7.69 -0.86
C THR A 61 20.67 -8.44 -0.34
N SER A 62 20.49 -9.67 0.11
CA SER A 62 21.63 -10.57 0.33
C SER A 62 22.29 -10.91 -1.02
N PRO A 63 23.63 -10.84 -1.16
CA PRO A 63 24.62 -10.83 -0.09
C PRO A 63 25.30 -9.46 0.10
N ASP A 64 24.57 -8.35 0.16
CA ASP A 64 25.16 -7.03 0.42
C ASP A 64 24.25 -6.19 1.32
N ALA A 65 24.22 -6.56 2.61
CA ALA A 65 23.58 -5.78 3.68
C ALA A 65 24.32 -4.47 4.03
N ASN A 66 25.01 -3.85 3.05
CA ASN A 66 25.89 -2.69 3.30
C ASN A 66 25.99 -1.71 2.11
N ASN A 67 24.92 -1.52 1.34
CA ASN A 67 24.93 -0.56 0.23
C ASN A 67 24.48 0.86 0.62
N GLY A 68 24.40 1.17 1.93
CA GLY A 68 23.92 2.47 2.41
C GLY A 68 22.39 2.60 2.32
N THR A 69 21.87 3.78 2.63
CA THR A 69 20.43 4.07 2.56
C THR A 69 19.93 3.97 1.12
N ASN A 70 19.38 2.82 0.71
CA ASN A 70 18.78 2.66 -0.61
C ASN A 70 17.26 2.76 -0.50
N THR A 71 16.68 3.74 -1.21
CA THR A 71 15.24 3.80 -1.39
C THR A 71 14.87 2.96 -2.59
N GLU A 72 14.43 1.76 -2.30
CA GLU A 72 13.93 0.80 -3.26
C GLU A 72 12.49 1.19 -3.63
N THR A 73 12.39 1.95 -4.71
CA THR A 73 11.15 2.61 -5.16
C THR A 73 10.23 1.61 -5.85
N GLY A 74 8.93 1.65 -5.53
CA GLY A 74 7.90 0.86 -6.21
C GLY A 74 7.99 -0.65 -6.00
N LYS A 75 8.40 -1.10 -4.81
CA LYS A 75 8.46 -2.54 -4.50
C LYS A 75 7.09 -3.17 -4.30
N ASP A 76 6.13 -2.39 -3.84
CA ASP A 76 4.71 -2.76 -3.88
C ASP A 76 3.94 -1.59 -4.52
N VAL A 77 3.32 -1.86 -5.68
CA VAL A 77 2.50 -0.90 -6.41
C VAL A 77 1.09 -1.44 -6.47
N PHE A 78 0.15 -0.65 -5.97
CA PHE A 78 -1.26 -1.02 -5.94
C PHE A 78 -2.09 -0.01 -6.72
N THR A 79 -2.91 -0.52 -7.64
CA THR A 79 -3.89 0.30 -8.37
C THR A 79 -5.29 -0.02 -7.88
N TYR A 80 -5.95 0.98 -7.33
CA TYR A 80 -7.30 0.92 -6.79
C TYR A 80 -8.29 1.45 -7.79
N THR A 81 -9.41 0.75 -7.95
CA THR A 81 -10.61 1.30 -8.58
C THR A 81 -11.66 1.46 -7.51
N VAL A 82 -12.18 2.68 -7.37
CA VAL A 82 -13.37 2.98 -6.60
C VAL A 82 -14.55 3.13 -7.54
N THR A 83 -15.71 2.65 -7.13
CA THR A 83 -16.98 2.83 -7.85
C THR A 83 -17.97 3.49 -6.90
N ASP A 84 -18.66 4.52 -7.39
CA ASP A 84 -19.71 5.21 -6.65
C ASP A 84 -21.05 4.44 -6.70
N ALA A 85 -22.05 4.95 -6.00
CA ALA A 85 -23.39 4.35 -5.98
C ALA A 85 -24.13 4.46 -7.34
N TYR A 86 -23.66 5.31 -8.25
CA TYR A 86 -24.23 5.56 -9.58
C TYR A 86 -23.49 4.80 -10.71
N GLY A 87 -22.41 4.09 -10.40
CA GLY A 87 -21.58 3.34 -11.33
C GLY A 87 -20.38 4.09 -11.92
N ASN A 88 -20.10 5.34 -11.51
CA ASN A 88 -18.90 6.06 -11.90
C ASN A 88 -17.67 5.45 -11.23
N THR A 89 -16.59 5.30 -11.99
CA THR A 89 -15.35 4.72 -11.49
C THR A 89 -14.21 5.73 -11.46
N SER A 90 -13.43 5.74 -10.40
CA SER A 90 -12.17 6.48 -10.32
C SER A 90 -11.02 5.53 -9.99
N THR A 91 -9.84 5.82 -10.54
CA THR A 91 -8.64 5.00 -10.32
C THR A 91 -7.54 5.79 -9.63
N SER A 92 -6.89 5.17 -8.64
CA SER A 92 -5.77 5.74 -7.90
C SER A 92 -4.65 4.72 -7.75
N THR A 93 -3.40 5.17 -7.82
CA THR A 93 -2.23 4.29 -7.67
C THR A 93 -1.43 4.70 -6.45
N ILE A 94 -1.15 3.72 -5.58
CA ILE A 94 -0.25 3.86 -4.43
C ILE A 94 1.03 3.12 -4.78
N SER A 95 2.15 3.83 -4.79
CA SER A 95 3.49 3.24 -4.92
C SER A 95 4.17 3.28 -3.56
N ILE A 96 4.47 2.11 -3.02
CA ILE A 96 5.20 1.98 -1.77
C ILE A 96 6.68 1.81 -2.08
N ASN A 97 7.46 2.71 -1.47
CA ASN A 97 8.92 2.66 -1.51
C ASN A 97 9.39 2.04 -0.21
N ILE A 98 10.31 1.09 -0.29
CA ILE A 98 10.94 0.47 0.87
C ILE A 98 12.30 1.15 1.04
N ILE A 99 12.60 1.63 2.24
CA ILE A 99 13.90 2.20 2.55
C ILE A 99 14.67 1.11 3.28
N ASP A 100 15.77 0.64 2.70
CA ASP A 100 16.69 -0.22 3.41
C ASP A 100 17.51 0.65 4.38
N ASP A 101 17.39 0.38 5.68
CA ASP A 101 18.22 1.00 6.70
C ASP A 101 19.54 0.23 6.85
N VAL A 102 20.61 0.96 7.12
CA VAL A 102 21.90 0.33 7.41
C VAL A 102 21.78 -0.37 8.76
N PRO A 103 22.02 -1.69 8.86
CA PRO A 103 22.02 -2.35 10.15
C PRO A 103 23.06 -1.70 11.06
N THR A 104 22.60 -1.03 12.11
CA THR A 104 23.48 -0.50 13.15
C THR A 104 23.92 -1.68 14.01
N ALA A 105 25.07 -2.27 13.69
CA ALA A 105 25.72 -3.24 14.55
C ALA A 105 26.24 -2.54 15.82
N PRO A 106 26.01 -3.11 17.03
CA PRO A 106 26.60 -2.60 18.28
C PRO A 106 28.10 -2.92 18.41
#